data_AF-A0A6V7TSK2-F1
#
_entry.id   AF-A0A6V7TSK2-F1
#
_cell.length_a   1.000
_cell.length_b   1.000
_cell.length_c   1.000
_cell.angle_alpha   90.00
_cell.angle_beta   90.00
_cell.angle_gamma   90.00
#
_symmetry.space_group_name_H-M   'P 1'
#
loop_
_entity.id
_entity.type
_entity.pdbx_description
1 polymer ?
#
loop_
_entity_poly.entity_id
_entity_poly.type
_entity_poly.pdbx_seq_one_letter_code
_entity_poly.pdbx_strand_id
1 'polypeptide(L)'
;MSYRTKFSLINPERAEMFTNLLRVVKQWAKARQIYSNIFGYLSGTILLIMSAKICLLYPNGNLLFLLRQFFLIYSIWHWPIPVILDSLVNSNNILQNWNLKNLLPSEYHDGDKMPVITSLFPNQNAAYNVNNHTLNIIKVEINRSNFFMISVANGQKIEIAFIN
;
A
#
# COMPACT_ATOMS: atom_id res chain seq x y z
N MET A 1 -1.30 18.60 -19.55
CA MET A 1 -0.38 17.57 -20.09
C MET A 1 -0.49 16.31 -19.25
N SER A 2 -1.44 15.45 -19.60
CA SER A 2 -2.04 14.45 -18.72
C SER A 2 -1.61 13.00 -19.09
N TYR A 3 -1.49 12.15 -18.06
CA TYR A 3 -1.62 10.68 -18.09
C TYR A 3 -0.80 9.84 -19.09
N ARG A 4 0.41 10.26 -19.50
CA ARG A 4 1.25 9.50 -20.44
C ARG A 4 2.22 8.51 -19.76
N THR A 5 1.76 7.78 -18.75
CA THR A 5 2.44 6.60 -18.15
C THR A 5 1.58 5.33 -18.28
N LYS A 6 0.72 5.26 -19.29
CA LYS A 6 -0.15 4.12 -19.57
C LYS A 6 0.26 3.43 -20.87
N PHE A 7 1.22 2.51 -20.84
CA PHE A 7 1.31 1.49 -21.90
C PHE A 7 1.61 0.09 -21.34
N SER A 8 2.30 -0.02 -20.19
CA SER A 8 2.47 -1.31 -19.49
C SER A 8 1.22 -1.80 -18.74
N LEU A 9 0.30 -0.89 -18.42
CA LEU A 9 -1.01 -1.16 -17.78
C LEU A 9 -2.18 -1.30 -18.78
N ILE A 10 -1.98 -1.03 -20.08
CA ILE A 10 -3.02 -1.20 -21.12
C ILE A 10 -3.00 -2.63 -21.66
N ASN A 11 -2.95 -3.61 -20.75
CA ASN A 11 -3.63 -4.86 -21.04
C ASN A 11 -4.94 -4.77 -20.24
N PRO A 12 -6.13 -4.82 -20.87
CA PRO A 12 -7.40 -4.70 -20.15
C PRO A 12 -7.49 -5.67 -18.96
N GLU A 13 -6.93 -6.87 -19.09
CA GLU A 13 -6.87 -7.85 -17.99
C GLU A 13 -6.09 -7.31 -16.78
N ARG A 14 -4.98 -6.60 -17.01
CA ARG A 14 -4.16 -6.01 -15.93
C ARG A 14 -4.86 -4.84 -15.26
N ALA A 15 -5.51 -3.99 -16.04
CA ALA A 15 -6.29 -2.87 -15.53
C ALA A 15 -7.48 -3.38 -14.69
N GLU A 16 -8.13 -4.45 -15.13
CA GLU A 16 -9.23 -5.09 -14.41
C GLU A 16 -8.76 -5.71 -13.10
N MET A 17 -7.69 -6.53 -13.13
CA MET A 17 -7.14 -7.16 -11.92
C MET A 17 -6.71 -6.12 -10.89
N PHE A 18 -6.04 -5.04 -11.31
CA PHE A 18 -5.70 -3.92 -10.44
C PHE A 18 -6.94 -3.27 -9.82
N THR A 19 -7.97 -2.99 -10.63
CA THR A 19 -9.19 -2.33 -10.15
C THR A 19 -9.93 -3.23 -9.16
N ASN A 20 -10.01 -4.53 -9.43
CA ASN A 20 -10.64 -5.50 -8.55
C ASN A 20 -9.87 -5.64 -7.23
N LEU A 21 -8.53 -5.72 -7.29
CA LEU A 21 -7.69 -5.71 -6.10
C LEU A 21 -7.92 -4.46 -5.24
N LEU A 22 -7.89 -3.28 -5.86
CA LEU A 22 -8.09 -2.01 -5.17
C LEU A 22 -9.48 -1.91 -4.51
N ARG A 23 -10.53 -2.41 -5.18
CA ARG A 23 -11.89 -2.46 -4.60
C ARG A 23 -11.94 -3.33 -3.36
N VAL A 24 -11.39 -4.54 -3.43
CA VAL A 24 -11.38 -5.49 -2.29
C VAL A 24 -10.57 -4.92 -1.12
N VAL A 25 -9.37 -4.39 -1.38
CA VAL A 25 -8.51 -3.79 -0.35
C VAL A 25 -9.18 -2.56 0.26
N LYS A 26 -9.85 -1.71 -0.52
CA LYS A 26 -10.59 -0.56 0.00
C LYS A 26 -11.76 -0.99 0.89
N GLN A 27 -12.51 -2.02 0.49
CA GLN A 27 -13.60 -2.54 1.31
C GLN A 27 -13.08 -3.15 2.61
N TRP A 28 -11.98 -3.89 2.56
CA TRP A 28 -11.27 -4.40 3.73
C TRP A 28 -10.86 -3.28 4.69
N ALA A 29 -10.17 -2.25 4.20
CA ALA A 29 -9.69 -1.15 5.06
C ALA A 29 -10.85 -0.42 5.76
N LYS A 30 -12.00 -0.24 5.07
CA LYS A 30 -13.22 0.29 5.67
C LYS A 30 -13.82 -0.63 6.72
N ALA A 31 -13.94 -1.93 6.43
CA ALA A 31 -14.49 -2.93 7.35
C ALA A 31 -13.64 -3.08 8.63
N ARG A 32 -12.33 -2.84 8.54
CA ARG A 32 -11.38 -2.84 9.66
C ARG A 32 -11.19 -1.47 10.31
N GLN A 33 -11.96 -0.46 9.90
CA GLN A 33 -11.94 0.91 10.44
C GLN A 33 -10.58 1.62 10.35
N ILE A 34 -9.73 1.23 9.39
CA ILE A 34 -8.41 1.84 9.12
C ILE A 34 -8.42 2.62 7.80
N TYR A 35 -9.55 3.24 7.45
CA TYR A 35 -9.72 4.05 6.25
C TYR A 35 -10.11 5.50 6.60
N SER A 36 -9.11 6.36 6.83
CA SER A 36 -9.28 7.82 6.95
C SER A 36 -7.91 8.50 7.07
N ASN A 37 -7.53 9.31 6.07
CA ASN A 37 -6.26 10.06 6.14
C ASN A 37 -6.24 11.10 7.26
N ILE A 38 -7.41 11.68 7.58
CA ILE A 38 -7.53 12.73 8.60
C ILE A 38 -7.19 12.16 9.99
N PHE A 39 -7.54 10.89 10.24
CA PHE A 39 -7.23 10.20 11.49
C PHE A 39 -5.88 9.46 11.45
N GLY A 40 -5.04 9.71 10.45
CA GLY A 40 -3.72 9.07 10.33
C GLY A 40 -3.78 7.62 9.88
N TYR A 41 -4.83 7.21 9.16
CA TYR A 41 -4.99 5.88 8.57
C TYR A 41 -4.91 5.89 7.04
N LEU A 42 -5.19 4.75 6.41
CA LEU A 42 -5.08 4.57 4.97
C LEU A 42 -6.11 5.42 4.21
N SER A 43 -5.72 5.89 3.03
CA SER A 43 -6.52 6.71 2.13
C SER A 43 -6.63 6.02 0.77
N GLY A 44 -7.54 6.51 -0.08
CA GLY A 44 -7.68 5.98 -1.45
C GLY A 44 -6.36 6.02 -2.22
N THR A 45 -5.58 7.10 -2.08
CA THR A 45 -4.28 7.26 -2.74
C THR A 45 -3.24 6.27 -2.20
N ILE A 46 -3.19 6.07 -0.88
CA ILE A 46 -2.27 5.11 -0.25
C ILE A 46 -2.57 3.69 -0.74
N LEU A 47 -3.83 3.26 -0.67
CA LEU A 47 -4.25 1.94 -1.13
C LEU A 47 -4.00 1.76 -2.63
N LEU A 48 -4.24 2.79 -3.44
CA LEU A 48 -3.97 2.78 -4.88
C LEU A 48 -2.50 2.48 -5.17
N ILE A 49 -1.59 3.20 -4.52
CA ILE A 49 -0.14 3.01 -4.71
C ILE A 49 0.29 1.63 -4.20
N MET A 50 -0.19 1.22 -3.03
CA MET A 50 0.15 -0.09 -2.48
C MET A 50 -0.35 -1.22 -3.39
N SER A 51 -1.60 -1.19 -3.84
CA SER A 51 -2.16 -2.18 -4.77
C SER A 51 -1.44 -2.17 -6.13
N ALA A 52 -1.11 -1.00 -6.67
CA ALA A 52 -0.37 -0.91 -7.93
C ALA A 52 1.02 -1.53 -7.82
N LYS A 53 1.73 -1.35 -6.68
CA LYS A 53 3.04 -1.99 -6.45
C LYS A 53 2.94 -3.51 -6.52
N ILE A 54 1.90 -4.10 -5.94
CA ILE A 54 1.67 -5.55 -5.99
C ILE A 54 1.40 -6.01 -7.42
N CYS A 55 0.56 -5.30 -8.17
CA CYS A 55 0.31 -5.63 -9.58
C CYS A 55 1.57 -5.52 -10.45
N LEU A 56 2.47 -4.59 -10.15
CA LEU A 56 3.76 -4.46 -10.84
C LEU A 56 4.73 -5.61 -10.49
N LEU A 57 4.74 -6.07 -9.24
CA LEU A 57 5.57 -7.20 -8.80
C LEU A 57 5.08 -8.55 -9.37
N TYR A 58 3.77 -8.69 -9.56
CA TYR A 58 3.14 -9.93 -10.02
C TYR A 58 2.24 -9.70 -11.24
N PRO A 59 2.82 -9.46 -12.42
CA PRO A 59 2.07 -9.01 -13.60
C PRO A 59 1.06 -10.05 -14.15
N ASN A 60 1.21 -11.32 -13.79
CA ASN A 60 0.37 -12.44 -14.23
C ASN A 60 -0.48 -13.03 -13.08
N GLY A 61 -0.54 -12.35 -11.93
CA GLY A 61 -1.29 -12.83 -10.77
C GLY A 61 -2.81 -12.68 -10.96
N ASN A 62 -3.57 -13.72 -10.64
CA ASN A 62 -5.03 -13.60 -10.52
C ASN A 62 -5.41 -12.83 -9.23
N LEU A 63 -6.68 -12.42 -9.11
CA LEU A 63 -7.16 -11.59 -8.00
C LEU A 63 -6.85 -12.17 -6.61
N LEU A 64 -7.12 -13.47 -6.40
CA LEU A 64 -6.89 -14.12 -5.09
C LEU A 64 -5.40 -14.16 -4.75
N PHE A 65 -4.56 -14.47 -5.74
CA PHE A 65 -3.11 -14.46 -5.59
C PHE A 65 -2.60 -13.06 -5.27
N LEU A 66 -3.03 -12.03 -6.01
CA LEU A 66 -2.63 -10.64 -5.77
C LEU A 66 -3.06 -10.15 -4.38
N LEU A 67 -4.26 -10.51 -3.94
CA LEU A 67 -4.75 -10.19 -2.60
C LEU A 67 -3.89 -10.84 -1.52
N ARG A 68 -3.50 -12.11 -1.71
CA ARG A 68 -2.59 -12.81 -0.80
C ARG A 68 -1.23 -12.13 -0.75
N GLN A 69 -0.67 -11.77 -1.91
CA GLN A 69 0.62 -11.07 -1.97
C GLN A 69 0.56 -9.68 -1.34
N PHE A 70 -0.56 -8.96 -1.47
CA PHE A 70 -0.77 -7.68 -0.80
C PHE A 70 -0.59 -7.80 0.71
N PHE A 71 -1.32 -8.71 1.35
CA PHE A 71 -1.23 -8.89 2.80
C PHE A 71 0.12 -9.46 3.23
N LEU A 72 0.67 -10.42 2.48
CA LEU A 72 1.98 -10.99 2.79
C LEU A 72 3.07 -9.91 2.75
N ILE A 73 3.24 -9.22 1.63
CA ILE A 73 4.31 -8.22 1.45
C ILE A 73 4.22 -7.13 2.48
N TYR A 74 3.03 -6.57 2.70
CA TYR A 74 2.89 -5.46 3.65
C TYR A 74 2.90 -5.89 5.12
N SER A 75 2.69 -7.17 5.42
CA SER A 75 2.88 -7.71 6.77
C SER A 75 4.35 -7.76 7.18
N ILE A 76 5.24 -8.07 6.22
CA ILE A 76 6.70 -8.16 6.42
C ILE A 76 7.43 -6.92 5.92
N TRP A 77 6.72 -5.86 5.54
CA TRP A 77 7.34 -4.65 5.03
C TRP A 77 8.08 -3.92 6.15
N HIS A 78 9.34 -3.60 5.91
CA HIS A 78 10.24 -3.00 6.89
C HIS A 78 10.05 -1.48 6.90
N TRP A 79 8.95 -1.00 7.49
CA TRP A 79 8.73 0.44 7.67
C TRP A 79 9.88 1.08 8.47
N PRO A 80 10.37 2.27 8.08
CA PRO A 80 9.80 3.21 7.11
C PRO A 80 10.45 3.13 5.70
N ILE A 81 10.84 1.96 5.20
CA ILE A 81 11.25 1.83 3.78
C ILE A 81 10.09 2.30 2.87
N PRO A 82 10.32 3.20 1.89
CA PRO A 82 9.25 3.80 1.10
C PRO A 82 8.65 2.83 0.08
N VAL A 83 7.32 2.91 -0.09
CA VAL A 83 6.62 2.26 -1.20
C VAL A 83 6.62 3.19 -2.40
N ILE A 84 7.27 2.77 -3.48
CA ILE A 84 7.45 3.54 -4.72
C ILE A 84 7.08 2.67 -5.93
N LEU A 85 6.28 3.20 -6.87
CA LEU A 85 5.79 2.47 -8.04
C LEU A 85 6.83 2.33 -9.15
N ASP A 86 7.64 3.35 -9.38
CA ASP A 86 8.55 3.38 -10.52
C ASP A 86 10.00 3.12 -10.09
N SER A 87 10.80 2.58 -11.00
CA SER A 87 12.26 2.62 -10.90
C SER A 87 12.70 4.07 -11.07
N LEU A 88 12.70 4.84 -9.97
CA LEU A 88 13.41 6.12 -9.87
C LEU A 88 14.94 5.99 -10.13
N VAL A 89 15.41 4.77 -10.42
CA VAL A 89 16.81 4.39 -10.66
C VAL A 89 17.37 4.95 -11.97
N ASN A 90 16.56 5.24 -13.00
CA ASN A 90 17.07 5.57 -14.34
C ASN A 90 16.90 7.02 -14.80
N SER A 91 16.49 7.94 -13.92
CA SER A 91 16.56 9.36 -14.27
C SER A 91 17.48 10.06 -13.27
N ASN A 92 18.58 10.60 -13.77
CA ASN A 92 19.45 11.60 -13.13
C ASN A 92 18.70 12.92 -12.83
N ASN A 93 17.41 12.82 -12.49
CA ASN A 93 16.53 13.95 -12.27
C ASN A 93 16.68 14.37 -10.82
N ILE A 94 17.37 15.49 -10.68
CA ILE A 94 17.55 16.39 -9.53
C ILE A 94 16.19 16.88 -8.95
N LEU A 95 15.07 16.25 -9.30
CA LEU A 95 13.68 16.68 -9.09
C LEU A 95 12.87 15.62 -8.31
N GLN A 96 13.42 15.06 -7.24
CA GLN A 96 12.63 14.31 -6.24
C GLN A 96 12.42 15.21 -5.01
N ASN A 97 11.17 15.60 -4.74
CA ASN A 97 10.83 16.49 -3.64
C ASN A 97 10.78 15.77 -2.28
N TRP A 98 10.21 14.56 -2.24
CA TRP A 98 10.36 13.67 -1.08
C TRP A 98 11.74 12.99 -1.10
N ASN A 99 12.45 13.01 0.02
CA ASN A 99 13.78 12.40 0.16
C ASN A 99 13.97 11.70 1.52
N LEU A 100 15.09 10.99 1.68
CA LEU A 100 15.40 10.21 2.90
C LEU A 100 15.51 11.06 4.17
N LYS A 101 15.74 12.38 4.07
CA LYS A 101 15.80 13.25 5.27
C LYS A 101 14.45 13.36 5.96
N ASN A 102 13.35 13.20 5.22
CA ASN A 102 12.00 13.21 5.77
C ASN A 102 11.72 12.03 6.72
N LEU A 103 12.56 10.98 6.70
CA LEU A 103 12.50 9.88 7.66
C LEU A 103 12.99 10.28 9.05
N LEU A 104 13.84 11.31 9.13
CA LEU A 104 14.41 11.79 10.38
C LEU A 104 13.48 12.83 11.02
N PRO A 105 13.43 12.88 12.37
CA PRO A 105 12.76 13.96 13.06
C PRO A 105 13.39 15.32 12.72
N SER A 106 12.56 16.34 12.64
CA SER A 106 12.93 17.75 12.60
C SER A 106 12.18 18.51 13.69
N GLU A 107 12.44 19.81 13.82
CA GLU A 107 11.76 20.68 14.78
C GLU A 107 10.22 20.66 14.65
N TYR A 108 9.70 20.41 13.45
CA TYR A 108 8.27 20.48 13.15
C TYR A 108 7.64 19.15 12.69
N HIS A 109 8.43 18.07 12.62
CA HIS A 109 7.99 16.81 12.03
C HIS A 109 8.72 15.62 12.64
N ASP A 110 7.99 14.64 13.19
CA ASP A 110 8.56 13.47 13.87
C ASP A 110 9.23 12.44 12.95
N GLY A 111 9.26 12.69 11.64
CA GLY A 111 9.77 11.77 10.63
C GLY A 111 8.68 10.82 10.10
N ASP A 112 8.68 10.57 8.79
CA ASP A 112 7.66 9.77 8.10
C ASP A 112 7.67 8.32 8.58
N LYS A 113 6.53 7.83 9.10
CA LYS A 113 6.44 6.46 9.65
C LYS A 113 6.07 5.41 8.61
N MET A 114 5.28 5.79 7.62
CA MET A 114 4.77 4.89 6.57
C MET A 114 4.87 5.53 5.18
N PRO A 115 6.06 5.82 4.66
CA PRO A 115 6.19 6.55 3.40
C PRO A 115 5.61 5.77 2.21
N VAL A 116 4.57 6.32 1.59
CA VAL A 116 3.94 5.81 0.37
C VAL A 116 3.94 6.93 -0.65
N ILE A 117 4.81 6.83 -1.65
CA ILE A 117 5.23 8.00 -2.44
C ILE A 117 4.39 8.12 -3.72
N THR A 118 3.81 9.29 -3.93
CA THR A 118 3.11 9.62 -5.18
C THR A 118 4.08 9.63 -6.36
N SER A 119 3.63 9.09 -7.50
CA SER A 119 4.44 9.01 -8.72
C SER A 119 4.45 10.29 -9.56
N LEU A 120 3.54 11.24 -9.29
CA LEU A 120 3.46 12.52 -10.02
C LEU A 120 4.31 13.57 -9.30
N PHE A 121 5.15 14.28 -10.06
CA PHE A 121 5.94 15.39 -9.53
C PHE A 121 5.04 16.58 -9.11
N PRO A 122 5.33 17.25 -7.97
CA PRO A 122 6.33 16.87 -6.98
C PRO A 122 5.90 15.63 -6.18
N ASN A 123 6.78 14.62 -6.13
CA ASN A 123 6.51 13.40 -5.38
C ASN A 123 6.42 13.72 -3.89
N GLN A 124 5.40 13.19 -3.22
CA GLN A 124 5.10 13.42 -1.81
C GLN A 124 4.69 12.13 -1.11
N ASN A 125 4.86 12.09 0.21
CA ASN A 125 4.31 11.01 1.02
C ASN A 125 2.78 11.15 1.11
N ALA A 126 2.04 10.21 0.54
CA ALA A 126 0.58 10.15 0.61
C ALA A 126 0.05 9.78 2.02
N ALA A 127 0.91 9.26 2.88
CA ALA A 127 0.62 8.79 4.24
C ALA A 127 1.27 9.69 5.31
N TYR A 128 1.36 10.99 5.05
CA TYR A 128 2.01 11.97 5.93
C TYR A 128 1.37 12.10 7.32
N ASN A 129 0.08 11.73 7.47
CA ASN A 129 -0.61 11.74 8.77
C ASN A 129 -0.43 10.44 9.57
N VAL A 130 0.19 9.40 9.01
CA VAL A 130 0.39 8.14 9.73
C VAL A 130 1.47 8.34 10.80
N ASN A 131 1.11 8.11 12.05
CA ASN A 131 2.02 8.18 13.19
C ASN A 131 2.34 6.76 13.71
N ASN A 132 3.17 6.65 14.74
CA ASN A 132 3.57 5.35 15.29
C ASN A 132 2.38 4.52 15.79
N HIS A 133 1.37 5.16 16.38
CA HIS A 133 0.20 4.48 16.92
C HIS A 133 -0.68 3.92 15.81
N THR A 134 -1.04 4.74 14.83
CA THR A 134 -1.88 4.29 13.71
C THR A 134 -1.15 3.30 12.81
N LEU A 135 0.18 3.44 12.63
CA LEU A 135 1.00 2.44 11.95
C LEU A 135 0.92 1.08 12.65
N ASN A 136 1.00 1.03 13.98
CA ASN A 136 0.88 -0.22 14.72
C ASN A 136 -0.47 -0.90 14.49
N ILE A 137 -1.57 -0.13 14.50
CA ILE A 137 -2.91 -0.67 14.20
C ILE A 137 -2.98 -1.17 12.76
N ILE A 138 -2.47 -0.42 11.77
CA ILE A 138 -2.40 -0.85 10.38
C ILE A 138 -1.62 -2.18 10.27
N LYS A 139 -0.48 -2.30 10.93
CA LYS A 139 0.34 -3.53 10.93
C LYS A 139 -0.42 -4.71 11.55
N VAL A 140 -1.13 -4.51 12.65
CA VAL A 140 -1.96 -5.56 13.27
C VAL A 140 -3.01 -6.05 12.29
N GLU A 141 -3.72 -5.14 11.62
CA GLU A 141 -4.78 -5.48 10.68
C GLU A 141 -4.29 -6.18 9.42
N ILE A 142 -3.13 -5.76 8.89
CA ILE A 142 -2.49 -6.44 7.77
C ILE A 142 -2.04 -7.85 8.18
N ASN A 143 -1.42 -8.02 9.36
CA ASN A 143 -1.00 -9.33 9.87
C ASN A 143 -2.19 -10.27 10.09
N ARG A 144 -3.25 -9.79 10.73
CA ARG A 144 -4.52 -10.52 10.90
C ARG A 144 -5.06 -11.02 9.56
N SER A 145 -5.02 -10.17 8.54
CA SER A 145 -5.51 -10.51 7.20
C SER A 145 -4.61 -11.51 6.49
N ASN A 146 -3.29 -11.39 6.62
CA ASN A 146 -2.33 -12.37 6.10
C ASN A 146 -2.55 -13.76 6.72
N PHE A 147 -2.75 -13.82 8.04
CA PHE A 147 -3.09 -15.05 8.75
C PHE A 147 -4.35 -15.72 8.19
N PHE A 148 -5.42 -14.95 7.95
CA PHE A 148 -6.63 -15.49 7.33
C PHE A 148 -6.38 -15.99 5.90
N MET A 149 -5.61 -15.25 5.08
CA MET A 149 -5.28 -15.69 3.71
C MET A 149 -4.52 -17.02 3.69
N ILE A 150 -3.61 -17.25 4.65
CA ILE A 150 -2.89 -18.52 4.80
C ILE A 150 -3.84 -19.63 5.25
N SER A 151 -4.71 -19.35 6.23
CA SER A 151 -5.68 -20.33 6.76
C SER A 151 -6.64 -20.83 5.67
N VAL A 152 -7.16 -19.91 4.84
CA VAL A 152 -8.01 -20.25 3.68
C VAL A 152 -7.24 -21.11 2.66
N ALA A 153 -5.99 -20.76 2.36
CA ALA A 153 -5.17 -21.51 1.41
C ALA A 153 -4.89 -22.95 1.88
N ASN A 154 -4.82 -23.17 3.20
CA ASN A 154 -4.60 -24.49 3.80
C ASN A 154 -5.91 -25.28 4.04
N GLY A 155 -7.07 -24.75 3.62
CA GLY A 155 -8.36 -25.42 3.81
C GLY A 155 -8.84 -25.50 5.27
N GLN A 156 -8.27 -24.68 6.16
CA GLN A 156 -8.66 -24.66 7.57
C GLN A 156 -9.99 -23.91 7.74
N LYS A 157 -10.92 -24.50 8.49
CA LYS A 157 -12.13 -23.78 8.94
C LYS A 157 -11.71 -22.65 9.87
N ILE A 158 -12.01 -21.42 9.49
CA ILE A 158 -11.81 -20.25 10.34
C ILE A 158 -12.93 -20.24 11.38
N GLU A 159 -12.63 -20.64 12.61
CA GLU A 159 -13.52 -20.38 13.74
C GLU A 159 -13.56 -18.87 13.98
N ILE A 160 -14.77 -18.32 13.98
CA ILE A 160 -15.06 -16.88 14.00
C ILE A 160 -14.89 -16.33 15.42
N ALA A 161 -13.78 -16.65 16.09
CA ALA A 161 -13.58 -16.40 17.51
C ALA A 161 -13.12 -14.96 17.86
N PHE A 162 -12.92 -14.08 16.87
CA PHE A 162 -12.36 -12.73 17.08
C PHE A 162 -13.29 -11.59 16.62
N ILE A 163 -14.59 -11.70 16.93
CA ILE A 163 -15.58 -10.62 16.71
C ILE A 163 -15.98 -9.86 17.99
N ASN A 164 -15.49 -10.23 19.18
CA ASN A 164 -15.72 -9.41 20.38
C ASN A 164 -14.55 -8.48 20.65
#